data_AF-A0A959I502-F1
#
_entry.id   AF-A0A959I502-F1
#
_cell.length_a   1.000
_cell.length_b   1.000
_cell.length_c   1.000
_cell.angle_alpha   90.00
_cell.angle_beta   90.00
_cell.angle_gamma   90.00
#
_symmetry.space_group_name_H-M   'P 1'
#
loop_
_entity.id
_entity.type
_entity.pdbx_description
1 polymer ?
#
loop_
_entity_poly.entity_id
_entity_poly.type
_entity_poly.pdbx_seq_one_letter_code
_entity_poly.pdbx_strand_id
1 'polypeptide(L)' 'MRKVLLNISAMLLLISFSALDLSAQIETPAPSPSSELKQAVGLTDVTIVYSRPAVKGREIFAEDG' A
#
# COMPACT_ATOMS: atom_id res chain seq x y z
N MET A 1 51.81 5.86 5.65
CA MET A 1 51.09 5.18 4.54
C MET A 1 49.99 4.23 5.03
N ARG A 2 50.23 3.35 6.02
CA ARG A 2 49.21 2.39 6.51
C ARG A 2 47.90 3.04 7.00
N LYS A 3 47.97 4.16 7.73
CA LYS A 3 46.77 4.89 8.20
C LYS A 3 45.97 5.53 7.04
N VAL A 4 46.66 6.00 6.00
CA VAL A 4 46.03 6.58 4.81
C VAL A 4 45.31 5.49 4.02
N LEU A 5 45.91 4.32 3.87
CA LEU A 5 45.29 3.17 3.23
C LEU A 5 44.02 2.71 3.97
N LEU A 6 44.06 2.72 5.30
CA LEU A 6 42.96 2.33 6.17
C LEU A 6 41.79 3.33 6.09
N ASN A 7 42.09 4.63 6.00
CA ASN A 7 41.08 5.69 5.82
C ASN A 7 40.42 5.61 4.44
N ILE A 8 41.18 5.32 3.38
CA ILE A 8 40.63 5.14 2.02
C ILE A 8 39.71 3.92 1.97
N SER A 9 40.11 2.80 2.58
CA SER A 9 39.28 1.60 2.67
C SER A 9 37.99 1.84 3.47
N ALA A 10 38.05 2.60 4.56
CA ALA A 10 36.87 2.95 5.36
C ALA A 10 35.90 3.85 4.57
N MET A 11 36.43 4.80 3.79
CA MET A 11 35.63 5.68 2.94
C MET A 11 34.96 4.93 1.78
N LEU A 12 35.67 3.94 1.19
CA LEU A 12 35.11 3.08 0.15
C LEU A 12 33.95 2.20 0.67
N LEU A 13 34.09 1.71 1.91
CA LEU A 13 33.05 0.92 2.58
C LEU A 13 31.78 1.75 2.82
N LEU A 14 31.93 2.99 3.30
CA LEU A 14 30.83 3.91 3.55
C LEU A 14 30.04 4.25 2.27
N ILE A 15 30.73 4.46 1.15
CA ILE A 15 30.09 4.74 -0.15
C ILE A 15 29.30 3.53 -0.63
N SER A 16 29.80 2.31 -0.42
CA SER A 16 29.13 1.07 -0.83
C SER A 16 27.79 0.84 -0.11
N PHE A 17 27.64 1.30 1.13
CA PHE A 17 26.38 1.20 1.88
C PHE A 17 25.31 2.21 1.45
N SER A 18 25.70 3.32 0.81
CA SER A 18 24.75 4.34 0.35
C SER A 18 23.93 3.95 -0.88
N ALA A 19 24.29 2.84 -1.55
CA ALA A 19 23.59 2.29 -2.70
C ALA A 19 22.50 1.26 -2.33
N LEU A 20 22.25 1.05 -1.03
CA LEU A 20 21.19 0.16 -0.57
C LEU A 20 19.87 0.94 -0.51
N ASP A 21 19.05 0.79 -1.55
CA ASP A 21 17.68 1.31 -1.56
C ASP A 21 16.83 0.57 -0.52
N LEU A 22 16.62 1.18 0.64
CA LEU A 22 15.76 0.65 1.71
C LEU A 22 14.29 0.82 1.33
N SER A 23 13.78 -0.06 0.45
CA SER A 23 12.37 -0.09 0.06
C SER A 23 11.55 -0.84 1.11
N ALA A 24 11.21 -0.16 2.21
CA ALA A 24 10.26 -0.65 3.22
C ALA A 24 8.89 0.05 3.07
N GLN A 25 8.39 0.17 1.84
CA GLN A 25 7.09 0.78 1.59
C GLN A 25 5.97 -0.21 1.91
N ILE A 26 5.08 0.19 2.82
CA ILE A 26 3.88 -0.58 3.15
C ILE A 26 2.90 -0.39 1.99
N GLU A 27 2.66 -1.45 1.22
CA GLU A 27 1.57 -1.53 0.25
C GLU A 27 0.25 -1.38 1.02
N THR A 28 -0.37 -0.20 0.92
CA THR A 28 -1.69 0.03 1.50
C THR A 28 -2.76 -0.35 0.49
N PRO A 29 -3.76 -1.16 0.86
CA PRO A 29 -4.85 -1.49 -0.03
C PRO A 29 -5.65 -0.22 -0.39
N ALA A 30 -6.30 -0.25 -1.56
CA ALA A 30 -7.10 0.88 -2.02
C ALA A 30 -8.15 1.31 -0.96
N PRO A 31 -8.36 2.62 -0.72
CA PRO A 31 -9.29 3.13 0.30
C PRO A 31 -10.75 2.69 0.16
N SER A 32 -11.13 2.13 -1.00
CA SER A 32 -12.48 1.63 -1.27
C SER A 32 -12.37 0.28 -2.00
N PRO A 33 -12.03 -0.80 -1.28
CA PRO A 33 -11.84 -2.10 -1.90
C PRO A 33 -13.14 -2.58 -2.55
N SER A 34 -13.02 -3.25 -3.70
CA SER A 34 -14.16 -3.89 -4.37
C SER A 34 -14.65 -5.06 -3.53
N SER A 35 -15.97 -5.22 -3.43
CA SER A 35 -16.62 -6.35 -2.78
C SER A 35 -17.60 -6.99 -3.76
N GLU A 36 -17.51 -8.31 -3.88
CA GLU A 36 -18.38 -9.13 -4.72
C GLU A 36 -19.14 -10.12 -3.84
N LEU A 37 -20.47 -10.14 -3.96
CA LEU A 37 -21.34 -11.13 -3.34
C LEU A 37 -22.00 -11.93 -4.45
N LYS A 38 -21.64 -13.20 -4.56
CA LYS A 38 -22.28 -14.15 -5.46
C LYS A 38 -23.15 -15.12 -4.66
N GLN A 39 -24.43 -15.18 -4.99
CA GLN A 39 -25.39 -16.09 -4.35
C GLN A 39 -26.22 -16.80 -5.42
N ALA A 40 -26.27 -18.13 -5.36
CA ALA A 40 -27.18 -18.91 -6.18
C ALA A 40 -28.59 -18.87 -5.56
N VAL A 41 -29.58 -18.51 -6.37
CA VAL A 41 -31.01 -18.49 -6.01
C VAL A 41 -31.77 -19.36 -7.00
N GLY A 42 -32.14 -20.57 -6.56
CA GLY A 42 -32.80 -21.56 -7.41
C GLY A 42 -31.89 -22.04 -8.54
N LEU A 43 -32.17 -21.62 -9.77
CA LEU A 43 -31.39 -21.93 -10.98
C LEU A 43 -30.59 -20.73 -11.50
N THR A 44 -30.62 -19.60 -10.80
CA THR A 44 -30.05 -18.34 -11.26
C THR A 44 -28.99 -17.84 -10.29
N ASP A 45 -27.91 -17.27 -10.82
CA ASP A 45 -26.87 -16.64 -10.01
C ASP A 45 -27.14 -15.14 -9.88
N VAL A 46 -27.13 -14.64 -8.64
CA VAL A 46 -27.17 -13.22 -8.32
C VAL A 46 -25.76 -12.78 -7.92
N THR A 47 -25.20 -11.84 -8.69
CA THR A 47 -23.90 -11.24 -8.40
C THR A 47 -24.07 -9.76 -8.10
N ILE A 48 -23.61 -9.34 -6.92
CA ILE A 48 -23.58 -7.95 -6.47
C ILE A 48 -22.12 -7.52 -6.42
N VAL A 49 -21.70 -6.66 -7.36
CA VAL A 49 -20.38 -6.01 -7.33
C VAL A 49 -20.56 -4.58 -6.83
N TYR A 50 -19.95 -4.26 -5.70
CA TYR A 50 -20.01 -2.92 -5.12
C TYR A 50 -18.67 -2.52 -4.53
N SER A 51 -18.32 -1.24 -4.66
CA SER A 51 -17.26 -0.62 -3.87
C SER A 51 -17.96 0.32 -2.90
N ARG A 52 -17.67 0.23 -1.59
CA ARG A 52 -18.18 1.23 -0.64
C ARG A 52 -17.40 2.52 -0.87
N PRO A 53 -17.99 3.56 -1.50
CA PRO A 53 -17.25 4.77 -1.77
C PRO A 53 -16.90 5.43 -0.44
N ALA A 54 -15.62 5.73 -0.23
CA ALA A 54 -15.23 6.61 0.86
C ALA A 54 -16.04 7.91 0.75
N VAL A 55 -16.53 8.42 1.88
CA VAL A 55 -17.38 9.61 1.96
C VAL A 55 -16.53 10.85 1.68
N LYS A 56 -16.08 11.02 0.44
CA LYS A 56 -15.25 12.13 0.03
C LYS A 56 -16.14 13.27 -0.44
N GLY A 57 -16.44 14.18 0.49
CA GLY A 57 -17.02 15.50 0.18
C GLY A 57 -18.54 15.55 -0.03
N ARG A 58 -19.31 14.66 0.61
CA ARG A 58 -20.78 14.71 0.57
C ARG A 58 -21.36 14.58 1.98
N GLU A 59 -22.37 15.38 2.31
CA GLU A 59 -23.16 15.20 3.52
C GLU A 59 -23.85 13.83 3.47
N ILE A 60 -23.63 13.03 4.51
CA ILE A 60 -24.34 11.78 4.71
C ILE A 60 -25.64 12.15 5.41
N PHE A 61 -26.77 11.87 4.77
CA PHE A 61 -28.06 11.84 5.46
C PHE A 61 -28.08 10.58 6.35
N ALA A 62 -27.45 10.67 7.52
CA ALA A 62 -27.71 9.77 8.64
C ALA A 62 -29.02 10.17 9.31
N GLU A 63 -29.54 9.30 10.17
CA GLU A 63 -30.91 9.16 10.70
C GLU A 63 -31.62 10.43 11.28
N ASP A 64 -30.98 11.58 11.32
CA ASP A 64 -31.58 12.84 11.77
C ASP A 64 -31.96 13.75 10.58
N GLY A 65 -32.90 13.26 9.76
CA GLY A 65 -33.72 14.10 8.88
C GLY A 65 -34.95 14.60 9.61
#